data_AF-A0A2V3JRN9-F1
#
_entry.id   AF-A0A2V3JRN9-F1
#
_cell.length_a   1.000
_cell.length_b   1.000
_cell.length_c   1.000
_cell.angle_alpha   90.00
_cell.angle_beta   90.00
_cell.angle_gamma   90.00
#
_symmetry.space_group_name_H-M   'P 1'
#
loop_
_entity.id
_entity.type
_entity.pdbx_description
1 polymer ?
#
loop_
_entity_poly.entity_id
_entity_poly.type
_entity_poly.pdbx_seq_one_letter_code
_entity_poly.pdbx_strand_id
1 'polypeptide(L)'
;RPGKNTRYVIRENILYTLSWTRKGEALKREANTDGVFPLLCTDNNISAKETLKAYKYQPALEKRFTQFKSIHNAAPLLFKKIERVEANMFAFFIALIIQALIERSLRKQINHEKIDGLEVYPEERKTAYPTTNKVFSLFNSVSTYTINQGSKIVEEFKDELTETQKTILKFLGITQDQYWESGLMTKN
;
A
#
# COMPACT_ATOMS: atom_id res chain seq x y z
N ARG A 1 66.62 21.83 44.66
CA ARG A 1 67.02 23.02 43.87
C ARG A 1 68.18 22.62 42.96
N PRO A 2 68.15 22.95 41.66
CA PRO A 2 69.30 22.74 40.78
C PRO A 2 70.55 23.42 41.38
N GLY A 3 71.66 22.69 41.47
CA GLY A 3 72.95 23.19 41.97
C GLY A 3 73.91 23.63 40.85
N LYS A 4 75.08 24.16 41.22
CA LYS A 4 76.12 24.71 40.30
C LYS A 4 76.52 23.79 39.13
N ASN A 5 76.39 22.48 39.27
CA ASN A 5 76.80 21.50 38.26
C ASN A 5 75.61 20.81 37.55
N THR A 6 74.39 21.32 37.71
CA THR A 6 73.21 20.73 37.05
C THR A 6 73.26 21.06 35.56
N ARG A 7 73.50 20.04 34.73
CA ARG A 7 73.49 20.18 33.27
C ARG A 7 72.10 19.89 32.74
N TYR A 8 71.50 20.87 32.09
CA TYR A 8 70.24 20.71 31.38
C TYR A 8 70.52 20.21 29.97
N VAL A 9 69.70 19.29 29.50
CA VAL A 9 69.69 18.84 28.11
C VAL A 9 68.29 19.12 27.58
N ILE A 10 68.18 20.03 26.62
CA ILE A 10 66.94 20.27 25.90
C ILE A 10 66.79 19.12 24.90
N ARG A 11 65.68 18.39 24.98
CA ARG A 11 65.31 17.38 24.00
C ARG A 11 64.05 17.84 23.31
N GLU A 12 64.16 18.23 22.04
CA GLU A 12 63.01 18.46 21.19
C GLU A 12 62.51 17.13 20.65
N ASN A 13 61.24 16.82 20.88
CA ASN A 13 60.58 15.66 20.29
C ASN A 13 59.53 16.19 19.31
N ILE A 14 59.69 15.88 18.03
CA ILE A 14 58.71 16.23 17.01
C ILE A 14 57.57 15.22 17.10
N LEU A 15 56.39 15.69 17.48
CA LEU A 15 55.17 14.89 17.52
C LEU A 15 54.26 15.33 16.37
N TYR A 16 53.98 14.42 15.44
CA TYR A 16 53.03 14.65 14.37
C TYR A 16 51.62 14.36 14.88
N THR A 17 50.77 15.38 14.95
CA THR A 17 49.37 15.25 15.32
C THR A 17 48.51 15.58 14.11
N LEU A 18 47.63 14.65 13.74
CA LEU A 18 46.61 14.89 12.73
C LEU A 18 45.42 15.58 13.39
N SER A 19 45.11 16.80 12.98
CA SER A 19 43.85 17.46 13.30
C SER A 19 43.00 17.57 12.04
N TRP A 20 41.73 17.18 12.16
CA TRP A 20 40.74 17.36 11.10
C TRP A 20 39.55 18.11 11.67
N THR A 21 38.94 18.91 10.81
CA THR A 21 37.68 19.58 11.10
C THR A 21 36.77 19.48 9.89
N ARG A 22 35.46 19.43 10.13
CA ARG A 22 34.49 19.42 9.04
C ARG A 22 34.54 20.77 8.33
N LYS A 23 34.66 20.75 7.01
CA LYS A 23 34.63 21.96 6.19
C LYS A 23 33.20 22.52 6.16
N GLY A 24 32.88 23.40 7.11
CA GLY A 24 31.52 23.92 7.30
C GLY A 24 30.91 24.55 6.05
N GLU A 25 31.71 25.23 5.23
CA GLU A 25 31.25 25.78 3.95
C GLU A 25 30.89 24.72 2.91
N ALA A 26 31.56 23.55 2.93
CA ALA A 26 31.22 22.45 2.04
C ALA A 26 29.89 21.82 2.46
N LEU A 27 29.72 21.59 3.77
CA LEU A 27 28.46 21.07 4.32
C LEU A 27 27.27 21.99 4.06
N LYS A 28 27.45 23.32 4.20
CA LYS A 28 26.40 24.29 3.87
C LYS A 28 26.03 24.25 2.39
N ARG A 29 27.00 24.10 1.49
CA ARG A 29 26.74 23.99 0.06
C ARG A 29 25.98 22.70 -0.28
N GLU A 30 26.38 21.58 0.30
CA GLU A 30 25.76 20.28 0.09
C GLU A 30 24.32 20.24 0.63
N ALA A 31 24.08 20.81 1.81
CA ALA A 31 22.75 20.93 2.39
C ALA A 31 21.77 21.76 1.53
N ASN A 32 22.26 22.76 0.80
CA ASN A 32 21.42 23.56 -0.10
C ASN A 32 20.95 22.78 -1.33
N THR A 33 21.67 21.73 -1.71
CA THR A 33 21.35 20.85 -2.83
C THR A 33 20.71 19.54 -2.39
N ASP A 34 20.71 19.26 -1.09
CA ASP A 34 20.13 18.05 -0.53
C ASP A 34 18.60 18.05 -0.74
N GLY A 35 18.09 16.93 -1.26
CA GLY A 35 16.69 16.79 -1.67
C GLY A 35 16.32 17.40 -3.04
N VAL A 36 17.27 17.99 -3.78
CA VAL A 36 17.05 18.36 -5.18
C VAL A 36 17.34 17.15 -6.08
N PHE A 37 16.35 16.73 -6.86
CA PHE A 37 16.52 15.65 -7.84
C PHE A 37 15.91 16.06 -9.19
N PRO A 38 16.58 15.72 -10.31
CA PRO A 38 16.07 16.04 -11.63
C PRO A 38 14.91 15.12 -12.01
N LEU A 39 13.88 15.68 -12.64
CA LEU A 39 12.85 14.91 -13.34
C LEU A 39 13.18 14.88 -14.83
N LEU A 40 13.37 13.68 -15.37
CA LEU A 40 13.61 13.47 -16.80
C LEU A 40 12.27 13.15 -17.47
N CYS A 41 11.93 13.90 -18.52
CA CYS A 41 10.76 13.66 -19.34
C CYS A 41 11.16 13.56 -20.81
N THR A 42 10.61 12.59 -21.52
CA THR A 42 10.83 12.40 -22.97
C THR A 42 9.84 13.18 -23.83
N ASP A 43 8.78 13.73 -23.23
CA ASP A 43 7.82 14.59 -23.91
C ASP A 43 8.28 16.05 -23.84
N ASN A 44 8.46 16.68 -24.99
CA ASN A 44 8.91 18.07 -25.08
C ASN A 44 7.78 19.10 -24.94
N ASN A 45 6.52 18.66 -25.00
CA ASN A 45 5.35 19.55 -24.97
C ASN A 45 4.75 19.69 -23.57
N ILE A 46 5.12 18.82 -22.62
CA ILE A 46 4.61 18.85 -21.26
C ILE A 46 5.31 19.93 -20.42
N SER A 47 4.55 20.68 -19.63
CA SER A 47 5.14 21.69 -18.76
C SER A 47 5.88 21.04 -17.56
N ALA A 48 6.81 21.79 -16.95
CA ALA A 48 7.49 21.34 -15.73
C ALA A 48 6.49 21.03 -14.59
N LYS A 49 5.40 21.79 -14.48
CA LYS A 49 4.34 21.57 -13.49
C LYS A 49 3.61 20.26 -13.72
N GLU A 50 3.29 19.94 -14.97
CA GLU A 50 2.64 18.68 -15.34
C GLU A 50 3.57 17.49 -15.18
N THR A 51 4.85 17.65 -15.52
CA THR A 51 5.90 16.66 -15.25
C THR A 51 5.98 16.33 -13.75
N LEU A 52 6.01 17.35 -12.89
CA LEU A 52 6.01 17.16 -11.45
C LEU A 52 4.74 16.47 -10.96
N LYS A 53 3.56 16.85 -11.48
CA LYS A 53 2.30 16.19 -11.13
C LYS A 53 2.32 14.72 -11.51
N ALA A 54 2.73 14.39 -12.74
CA ALA A 54 2.82 13.01 -13.22
C ALA A 54 3.77 12.18 -12.35
N TYR A 55 4.95 12.71 -12.01
CA TYR A 55 5.85 12.09 -11.06
C TYR A 55 5.20 11.88 -9.69
N LYS A 56 4.48 12.88 -9.17
CA LYS A 56 3.75 12.79 -7.89
C LYS A 56 2.55 11.83 -7.93
N TYR A 57 2.13 11.29 -9.07
CA TYR A 57 1.15 10.20 -9.16
C TYR A 57 1.79 8.81 -8.94
N GLN A 58 3.12 8.67 -9.00
CA GLN A 58 3.86 7.43 -8.71
C GLN A 58 3.52 6.78 -7.34
N PRO A 59 3.26 7.51 -6.25
CA PRO A 59 2.89 6.92 -4.96
C PRO A 59 1.62 6.06 -5.00
N ALA A 60 0.71 6.30 -5.96
CA ALA A 60 -0.45 5.44 -6.16
C ALA A 60 -0.04 4.04 -6.64
N LEU A 61 0.97 3.96 -7.50
CA LEU A 61 1.56 2.70 -7.97
C LEU A 61 2.34 2.01 -6.83
N GLU A 62 3.12 2.76 -6.05
CA GLU A 62 3.86 2.22 -4.90
C GLU A 62 2.92 1.67 -3.82
N LYS A 63 1.76 2.31 -3.61
CA LYS A 63 0.72 1.79 -2.73
C LYS A 63 0.18 0.45 -3.23
N ARG A 64 -0.01 0.29 -4.54
CA ARG A 64 -0.44 -0.99 -5.15
C ARG A 64 0.63 -2.07 -4.97
N PHE A 65 1.92 -1.75 -5.15
CA PHE A 65 3.02 -2.69 -4.88
C PHE A 65 3.13 -3.05 -3.39
N THR A 66 2.84 -2.11 -2.49
CA THR A 66 2.76 -2.41 -1.06
C THR A 66 1.62 -3.38 -0.77
N GLN A 67 0.42 -3.16 -1.33
CA GLN A 67 -0.71 -4.08 -1.19
C GLN A 67 -0.35 -5.49 -1.72
N PHE A 68 0.32 -5.58 -2.85
CA PHE A 68 0.82 -6.85 -3.37
C PHE A 68 1.72 -7.59 -2.38
N LYS A 69 2.68 -6.89 -1.76
CA LYS A 69 3.63 -7.52 -0.83
C LYS A 69 2.99 -7.89 0.52
N SER A 70 2.19 -6.99 1.11
CA SER A 70 1.76 -7.13 2.51
C SER A 70 0.33 -7.66 2.71
N ILE A 71 -0.56 -7.41 1.75
CA ILE A 71 -1.97 -7.82 1.87
C ILE A 71 -2.18 -9.17 1.19
N HIS A 72 -1.59 -9.32 0.01
CA HIS A 72 -1.68 -10.56 -0.74
C HIS A 72 -0.61 -11.59 -0.34
N ASN A 73 0.27 -11.25 0.61
CA ASN A 73 1.40 -12.06 1.06
C ASN A 73 2.18 -12.68 -0.10
N ALA A 74 2.28 -11.96 -1.22
CA ALA A 74 2.93 -12.47 -2.41
C ALA A 74 4.45 -12.59 -2.20
N ALA A 75 5.04 -12.00 -1.17
CA ALA A 75 6.46 -12.17 -0.87
C ALA A 75 6.65 -13.00 0.41
N PRO A 76 7.52 -14.03 0.42
CA PRO A 76 8.33 -14.52 -0.71
C PRO A 76 7.57 -15.49 -1.64
N LEU A 77 7.69 -15.30 -2.97
CA LEU A 77 7.23 -16.28 -3.96
C LEU A 77 8.24 -17.43 -4.05
N LEU A 78 7.94 -18.57 -3.41
CA LEU A 78 8.80 -19.76 -3.41
C LEU A 78 8.55 -20.66 -4.64
N PHE A 79 8.62 -20.08 -5.85
CA PHE A 79 8.43 -20.84 -7.09
C PHE A 79 9.77 -21.31 -7.68
N LYS A 80 9.81 -22.57 -8.12
CA LYS A 80 10.98 -23.18 -8.77
C LYS A 80 11.23 -22.71 -10.21
N LYS A 81 10.19 -22.19 -10.87
CA LYS A 81 10.16 -21.86 -12.30
C LYS A 81 9.79 -20.39 -12.47
N ILE A 82 10.51 -19.68 -13.34
CA ILE A 82 10.32 -18.25 -13.60
C ILE A 82 8.92 -18.00 -14.19
N GLU A 83 8.45 -18.89 -15.06
CA GLU A 83 7.15 -18.78 -15.71
C GLU A 83 5.99 -18.79 -14.69
N ARG A 84 6.17 -19.47 -13.54
CA ARG A 84 5.19 -19.47 -12.45
C ARG A 84 5.19 -18.15 -11.68
N VAL A 85 6.36 -17.50 -11.55
CA VAL A 85 6.47 -16.16 -10.97
C VAL A 85 5.74 -15.15 -11.87
N GLU A 86 6.00 -15.20 -13.18
CA GLU A 86 5.36 -14.31 -14.16
C GLU A 86 3.84 -14.49 -14.21
N ALA A 87 3.37 -15.74 -14.30
CA ALA A 87 1.93 -16.04 -14.31
C ALA A 87 1.23 -15.57 -13.02
N ASN A 88 1.88 -15.77 -11.88
CA ASN A 88 1.35 -15.31 -10.60
C ASN A 88 1.31 -13.77 -10.51
N MET A 89 2.38 -13.09 -10.96
CA MET A 89 2.42 -11.63 -11.02
C MET A 89 1.34 -11.07 -11.95
N PHE A 90 1.07 -11.74 -13.08
CA PHE A 90 -0.02 -11.38 -13.98
C PHE A 90 -1.41 -11.52 -13.31
N ALA A 91 -1.68 -12.66 -12.67
CA ALA A 91 -2.95 -12.85 -11.94
C ALA A 91 -3.14 -11.78 -10.85
N PHE A 92 -2.07 -11.43 -10.14
CA PHE A 92 -2.09 -10.35 -9.17
C PHE A 92 -2.34 -8.97 -9.78
N PHE A 93 -1.77 -8.70 -10.95
CA PHE A 93 -2.05 -7.46 -11.68
C PHE A 93 -3.55 -7.34 -12.01
N ILE A 94 -4.18 -8.42 -12.48
CA ILE A 94 -5.63 -8.46 -12.70
C ILE A 94 -6.41 -8.21 -11.40
N ALA A 95 -6.01 -8.86 -10.30
CA ALA A 95 -6.65 -8.63 -8.99
C ALA A 95 -6.56 -7.16 -8.54
N LEU A 96 -5.40 -6.51 -8.71
CA LEU A 96 -5.20 -5.09 -8.40
C LEU A 96 -6.07 -4.18 -9.27
N ILE A 97 -6.27 -4.51 -10.55
CA ILE A 97 -7.20 -3.79 -11.43
C ILE A 97 -8.63 -3.91 -10.91
N ILE A 98 -9.07 -5.13 -10.57
CA ILE A 98 -10.41 -5.37 -10.04
C ILE A 98 -10.62 -4.58 -8.74
N GLN A 99 -9.65 -4.61 -7.82
CA GLN A 99 -9.70 -3.80 -6.60
C GLN A 99 -9.81 -2.31 -6.91
N ALA A 100 -9.02 -1.79 -7.86
CA ALA A 100 -9.09 -0.39 -8.26
C ALA A 100 -10.45 -0.01 -8.86
N LEU A 101 -11.08 -0.90 -9.62
CA LEU A 101 -12.42 -0.71 -10.18
C LEU A 101 -13.49 -0.69 -9.07
N ILE A 102 -13.42 -1.61 -8.11
CA ILE A 102 -14.30 -1.64 -6.94
C ILE A 102 -14.17 -0.34 -6.14
N GLU A 103 -12.95 0.06 -5.77
CA GLU A 103 -12.69 1.30 -5.04
C GLU A 103 -13.19 2.53 -5.80
N ARG A 104 -12.96 2.58 -7.11
CA ARG A 104 -13.42 3.67 -7.98
C ARG A 104 -14.94 3.73 -8.04
N SER A 105 -15.62 2.59 -8.18
CA SER A 105 -17.08 2.54 -8.22
C SER A 105 -17.68 3.07 -6.92
N LEU A 106 -17.20 2.56 -5.78
CA LEU A 106 -17.66 3.00 -4.46
C LEU A 106 -17.44 4.50 -4.24
N ARG A 107 -16.25 5.01 -4.53
CA ARG A 107 -15.94 6.45 -4.38
C ARG A 107 -16.77 7.32 -5.29
N LYS A 108 -17.03 6.87 -6.52
CA LYS A 108 -17.90 7.58 -7.47
C LYS A 108 -19.32 7.69 -6.92
N GLN A 109 -19.86 6.61 -6.36
CA GLN A 109 -21.20 6.59 -5.77
C GLN A 109 -21.29 7.41 -4.49
N ILE A 110 -20.28 7.32 -3.60
CA ILE A 110 -20.19 8.18 -2.40
C ILE A 110 -20.29 9.67 -2.78
N ASN A 111 -19.53 10.08 -3.80
CA ASN A 111 -19.56 11.46 -4.29
C ASN A 111 -20.90 11.83 -4.96
N HIS A 112 -21.52 10.88 -5.68
CA HIS A 112 -22.80 11.08 -6.35
C HIS A 112 -23.96 11.26 -5.36
N GLU A 113 -24.04 10.37 -4.37
CA GLU A 113 -25.04 10.38 -3.30
C GLU A 113 -24.75 11.44 -2.22
N LYS A 114 -23.60 12.12 -2.30
CA LYS A 114 -23.13 13.16 -1.36
C LYS A 114 -23.16 12.71 0.11
N ILE A 115 -22.77 11.47 0.36
CA ILE A 115 -22.64 10.94 1.72
C ILE A 115 -21.20 11.17 2.24
N ASP A 116 -21.05 11.36 3.55
CA ASP A 116 -19.74 11.61 4.19
C ASP A 116 -18.78 10.42 4.07
N GLY A 117 -19.31 9.22 3.86
CA GLY A 117 -18.54 8.01 3.68
C GLY A 117 -19.28 6.75 4.12
N LEU A 118 -18.62 5.61 3.93
CA LEU A 118 -19.11 4.31 4.37
C LEU A 118 -18.48 3.92 5.72
N GLU A 119 -19.24 3.28 6.59
CA GLU A 119 -18.81 2.78 7.90
C GLU A 119 -18.12 1.42 7.74
N VAL A 120 -16.92 1.42 7.15
CA VAL A 120 -16.16 0.19 6.84
C VAL A 120 -15.17 -0.23 7.92
N TYR A 121 -15.03 0.58 8.97
CA TYR A 121 -14.11 0.32 10.07
C TYR A 121 -14.88 -0.19 11.30
N PRO A 122 -14.29 -1.09 12.11
CA PRO A 122 -14.94 -1.61 13.31
C PRO A 122 -15.40 -0.52 14.29
N GLU A 123 -14.69 0.60 14.36
CA GLU A 123 -15.03 1.76 15.19
C GLU A 123 -16.13 2.67 14.59
N GLU A 124 -16.91 2.18 13.63
CA GLU A 124 -18.01 2.92 12.94
C GLU A 124 -17.55 4.23 12.28
N ARG A 125 -16.24 4.36 12.03
CA ARG A 125 -15.69 5.55 11.39
C ARG A 125 -16.04 5.57 9.91
N LYS A 126 -16.73 6.63 9.48
CA LYS A 126 -17.02 6.90 8.07
C LYS A 126 -15.75 7.20 7.28
N THR A 127 -15.69 6.69 6.05
CA THR A 127 -14.64 7.02 5.09
C THR A 127 -15.18 7.27 3.69
N ALA A 128 -14.77 8.39 3.10
CA ALA A 128 -15.03 8.69 1.70
C ALA A 128 -14.13 7.88 0.73
N TYR A 129 -13.08 7.25 1.25
CA TYR A 129 -12.08 6.53 0.46
C TYR A 129 -11.90 5.09 0.96
N PRO A 130 -12.96 4.25 0.90
CA PRO A 130 -12.85 2.85 1.30
C PRO A 130 -11.80 2.14 0.44
N THR A 131 -11.15 1.15 1.03
CA THR A 131 -10.22 0.23 0.35
C THR A 131 -10.89 -1.12 0.17
N THR A 132 -10.58 -1.84 -0.91
CA THR A 132 -11.25 -3.12 -1.19
C THR A 132 -11.08 -4.12 -0.05
N ASN A 133 -9.92 -4.16 0.61
CA ASN A 133 -9.72 -5.03 1.77
C ASN A 133 -10.71 -4.77 2.90
N LYS A 134 -10.97 -3.51 3.23
CA LYS A 134 -11.90 -3.16 4.30
C LYS A 134 -13.33 -3.50 3.91
N VAL A 135 -13.68 -3.26 2.65
CA VAL A 135 -14.95 -3.70 2.09
C VAL A 135 -15.10 -5.21 2.22
N PHE A 136 -14.13 -6.01 1.77
CA PHE A 136 -14.19 -7.46 1.89
C PHE A 136 -14.22 -7.95 3.34
N SER A 137 -13.50 -7.31 4.25
CA SER A 137 -13.53 -7.69 5.66
C SER A 137 -14.90 -7.57 6.31
N LEU A 138 -15.77 -6.66 5.82
CA LEU A 138 -17.15 -6.57 6.29
C LEU A 138 -17.98 -7.79 5.91
N PHE A 139 -17.66 -8.47 4.81
CA PHE A 139 -18.40 -9.64 4.34
C PHE A 139 -17.81 -10.96 4.84
N ASN A 140 -16.62 -10.95 5.45
CA ASN A 140 -15.96 -12.17 5.93
C ASN A 140 -16.77 -12.95 6.97
N SER A 141 -17.63 -12.28 7.74
CA SER A 141 -18.48 -12.92 8.76
C SER A 141 -19.84 -13.38 8.20
N VAL A 142 -20.15 -13.08 6.94
CA VAL A 142 -21.43 -13.42 6.31
C VAL A 142 -21.34 -14.86 5.81
N SER A 143 -22.25 -15.70 6.28
CA SER A 143 -22.25 -17.13 6.02
C SER A 143 -23.57 -17.62 5.43
N THR A 144 -23.49 -18.77 4.76
CA THR A 144 -24.64 -19.57 4.33
C THR A 144 -24.53 -20.94 5.01
N TYR A 145 -25.61 -21.37 5.63
CA TYR A 145 -25.71 -22.64 6.34
C TYR A 145 -26.57 -23.59 5.53
N THR A 146 -26.14 -24.85 5.41
CA THR A 146 -26.91 -25.89 4.71
C THR A 146 -27.10 -27.09 5.64
N ILE A 147 -28.32 -27.60 5.71
CA ILE A 147 -28.65 -28.85 6.38
C ILE A 147 -28.68 -29.95 5.33
N ASN A 148 -27.78 -30.92 5.45
CA ASN A 148 -27.65 -32.03 4.51
C ASN A 148 -28.17 -33.33 5.13
N GLN A 149 -28.99 -34.06 4.39
CA GLN A 149 -29.40 -35.43 4.72
C GLN A 149 -28.86 -36.36 3.64
N GLY A 150 -27.73 -37.02 3.94
CA GLY A 150 -26.97 -37.78 2.95
C GLY A 150 -26.41 -36.84 1.88
N SER A 151 -26.73 -37.11 0.61
CA SER A 151 -26.30 -36.29 -0.54
C SER A 151 -27.30 -35.20 -0.94
N LYS A 152 -28.39 -35.01 -0.18
CA LYS A 152 -29.42 -34.00 -0.47
C LYS A 152 -29.33 -32.85 0.52
N ILE A 153 -29.28 -31.63 -0.03
CA ILE A 153 -29.50 -30.40 0.74
C ILE A 153 -31.00 -30.34 1.07
N VAL A 154 -31.33 -30.33 2.35
CA VAL A 154 -32.71 -30.32 2.86
C VAL A 154 -33.16 -28.89 3.12
N GLU A 155 -32.31 -28.07 3.74
CA GLU A 155 -32.60 -26.66 4.03
C GLU A 155 -31.34 -25.80 3.86
N GLU A 156 -31.54 -24.53 3.51
CA GLU A 156 -30.49 -23.53 3.35
C GLU A 156 -30.89 -22.25 4.09
N PHE A 157 -29.98 -21.71 4.90
CA PHE A 157 -30.14 -20.47 5.66
C PHE A 157 -29.02 -19.52 5.30
N LYS A 158 -29.29 -18.21 5.36
CA LYS A 158 -28.32 -17.15 5.06
C LYS A 158 -28.35 -16.13 6.19
N ASP A 159 -27.19 -15.60 6.55
CA ASP A 159 -27.13 -14.47 7.46
C ASP A 159 -27.83 -13.25 6.86
N GLU A 160 -28.44 -12.42 7.71
CA GLU A 160 -28.95 -11.12 7.27
C GLU A 160 -27.81 -10.16 7.00
N LEU A 161 -27.87 -9.45 5.87
CA LEU A 161 -26.90 -8.41 5.55
C LEU A 161 -27.17 -7.15 6.38
N THR A 162 -26.11 -6.52 6.88
CA THR A 162 -26.18 -5.22 7.55
C THR A 162 -26.52 -4.11 6.54
N GLU A 163 -27.01 -2.97 7.03
CA GLU A 163 -27.33 -1.82 6.17
C GLU A 163 -26.12 -1.29 5.41
N THR A 164 -24.93 -1.32 6.03
CA THR A 164 -23.66 -0.98 5.37
C THR A 164 -23.33 -1.95 4.24
N GLN A 165 -23.48 -3.26 4.45
CA GLN A 165 -23.26 -4.28 3.42
C GLN A 165 -24.24 -4.12 2.26
N LYS A 166 -25.54 -3.91 2.54
CA LYS A 166 -26.56 -3.63 1.51
C LYS A 166 -26.23 -2.37 0.71
N THR A 167 -25.80 -1.30 1.37
CA THR A 167 -25.38 -0.05 0.72
C THR A 167 -24.19 -0.27 -0.21
N ILE A 168 -23.19 -1.04 0.24
CA ILE A 168 -22.04 -1.41 -0.59
C ILE A 168 -22.48 -2.18 -1.83
N LEU A 169 -23.33 -3.21 -1.68
CA LEU A 169 -23.84 -3.98 -2.82
C LEU A 169 -24.60 -3.09 -3.81
N LYS A 170 -25.47 -2.21 -3.31
CA LYS A 170 -26.19 -1.22 -4.12
C LYS A 170 -25.22 -0.34 -4.91
N PHE A 171 -24.16 0.17 -4.29
CA PHE A 171 -23.16 1.02 -4.95
C PHE A 171 -22.33 0.26 -5.99
N LEU A 172 -22.17 -1.04 -5.82
CA LEU A 172 -21.55 -1.93 -6.79
C LEU A 172 -22.51 -2.40 -7.89
N GLY A 173 -23.81 -2.07 -7.78
CA GLY A 173 -24.83 -2.53 -8.72
C GLY A 173 -25.13 -4.03 -8.60
N ILE A 174 -24.86 -4.63 -7.43
CA ILE A 174 -25.09 -6.05 -7.14
C ILE A 174 -26.38 -6.16 -6.33
N THR A 175 -27.33 -6.95 -6.80
CA THR A 175 -28.55 -7.25 -6.03
C THR A 175 -28.24 -8.28 -4.92
N GLN A 176 -29.07 -8.35 -3.88
CA GLN A 176 -28.88 -9.36 -2.84
C GLN A 176 -28.99 -10.78 -3.42
N ASP A 177 -29.92 -11.00 -4.34
CA ASP A 177 -30.07 -12.30 -5.02
C ASP A 177 -28.79 -12.68 -5.77
N GLN A 178 -28.21 -11.75 -6.55
CA GLN A 178 -26.94 -11.99 -7.25
C GLN A 178 -25.77 -12.29 -6.30
N TYR A 179 -25.71 -11.59 -5.17
CA TYR A 179 -24.69 -11.84 -4.14
C TYR A 179 -24.80 -13.26 -3.58
N TRP A 180 -26.02 -13.71 -3.29
CA TRP A 180 -26.25 -15.04 -2.72
C TRP A 180 -26.19 -16.19 -3.74
N GLU A 181 -26.56 -15.93 -5.00
CA GLU A 181 -26.44 -16.92 -6.10
C GLU A 181 -24.97 -17.24 -6.43
N SER A 182 -24.10 -16.24 -6.36
CA SER A 182 -22.67 -16.36 -6.65
C SER A 182 -21.95 -17.39 -5.75
N GLY A 183 -22.41 -17.60 -4.51
CA GLY A 183 -21.86 -18.60 -3.58
C GLY A 183 -22.22 -20.06 -3.93
N LEU A 184 -23.19 -20.27 -4.82
CA LEU A 184 -23.80 -21.58 -5.10
C LEU A 184 -23.32 -22.23 -6.41
N MET A 185 -22.29 -21.67 -7.07
CA MET A 185 -21.66 -22.22 -8.29
C MET A 185 -20.88 -23.55 -8.06
N THR A 186 -21.16 -24.27 -6.96
CA THR A 186 -20.81 -25.69 -6.78
C THR A 186 -22.07 -26.55 -6.73
N LYS A 187 -23.01 -26.34 -7.65
CA LYS A 187 -24.00 -27.36 -8.03
C LYS A 187 -23.54 -28.03 -9.32
N ASN A 188 -22.73 -29.08 -9.16
CA ASN A 188 -22.64 -30.23 -10.06
C ASN A 188 -22.02 -31.40 -9.30
#